data_AF-A0A1X2GC87-F1
#
_entry.id   AF-A0A1X2GC87-F1
#
_cell.length_a   1.000
_cell.length_b   1.000
_cell.length_c   1.000
_cell.angle_alpha   90.00
_cell.angle_beta   90.00
_cell.angle_gamma   90.00
#
_symmetry.space_group_name_H-M   'P 1'
#
loop_
_entity.id
_entity.type
_entity.pdbx_description
1 polymer ?
#
loop_
_entity_poly.entity_id
_entity_poly.type
_entity_poly.pdbx_seq_one_letter_code
_entity_poly.pdbx_strand_id
1 'polypeptide(L)'
;MIATDIIVDESFASRSITCLPSEILDYIGRYSRTHEQKQLRLVNHSFSQLVTPHLFQAIHLTQAKHDHQLSPAIVPCEYFVKHLESLSQTPSKTQIARHVKSIKVQHSFVSIQMVHQLLRACPCASTLILPSELLTTAWDELDLPDTTFNPSLSRRQNNSLSAQLELLLSGRPGISVLMLTGYVKRPRLRAFNGPLPHLSHIRSLHVNTTVHVTDLQRHCPLLETLVCEYISDNYRIAERWLEEKTRTGDADTLLRPWLSLTKLSAGIVAPTQSTLARFIVYLCAKFPSLLTLSVQVDYTGTSNQALDYPQLIPIAFQRPLSLTVTSDSRTYDCLGIFRHYANDITALDFCTSHREVDISYILGSFPSLQRLRIFESDELVFHRDHCDLSTHPLQLLEIGQSGRVLSKKNGDILDIVSALCPSLQHVDIVADDWICPAALMDRTRLLGHTATFDIEGPLTHTTAIPHSNLSYLGLSYSQQYNLEKPILFVLASLSSVTKAPTKDKTVIHRAWFTRGISNSQPFKLHPWITNMPASIEALCDKEPHELDACMADLVAGPVKSLHSVSIVFAHSLPKRFFVQSVNVPLH
;
A
#
# COMPACT_ATOMS: atom_id res chain seq x y z
N MET A 1 -26.67 61.57 -29.11
CA MET A 1 -25.56 60.94 -28.36
C MET A 1 -25.92 59.47 -28.24
N ILE A 2 -25.07 58.61 -28.78
CA ILE A 2 -25.41 57.27 -29.27
C ILE A 2 -25.65 56.31 -28.10
N ALA A 3 -26.83 55.69 -28.07
CA ALA A 3 -27.10 54.49 -27.29
C ALA A 3 -26.41 53.32 -28.00
N THR A 4 -25.42 52.71 -27.36
CA THR A 4 -24.86 51.43 -27.80
C THR A 4 -25.70 50.32 -27.20
N ASP A 5 -26.59 49.76 -28.02
CA ASP A 5 -27.20 48.46 -27.77
C ASP A 5 -26.09 47.41 -27.66
N ILE A 6 -25.94 46.84 -26.46
CA ILE A 6 -25.19 45.61 -26.30
C ILE A 6 -26.09 44.51 -26.86
N ILE A 7 -25.82 44.13 -28.11
CA ILE A 7 -26.34 42.89 -28.69
C ILE A 7 -25.68 41.77 -27.89
N VAL A 8 -26.42 41.23 -26.91
CA VAL A 8 -26.10 39.94 -26.33
C VAL A 8 -26.38 38.92 -27.43
N ASP A 9 -25.31 38.39 -28.02
CA ASP A 9 -25.41 37.32 -28.98
C ASP A 9 -26.04 36.09 -28.30
N GLU A 10 -27.33 35.83 -28.60
CA GLU A 10 -28.10 34.68 -28.08
C GLU A 10 -27.51 33.32 -28.55
N SER A 11 -26.44 33.33 -29.35
CA SER A 11 -25.77 32.13 -29.87
C SER A 11 -25.07 31.26 -28.82
N PHE A 12 -24.95 31.73 -27.56
CA PHE A 12 -24.46 30.90 -26.44
C PHE A 12 -25.57 30.17 -25.68
N ALA A 13 -26.83 30.52 -25.88
CA ALA A 13 -27.97 29.94 -25.19
C ALA A 13 -28.50 28.66 -25.88
N SER A 14 -27.64 27.65 -26.09
CA SER A 14 -28.04 26.21 -26.15
C SER A 14 -26.88 25.26 -26.56
N ARG A 15 -25.62 25.52 -26.19
CA ARG A 15 -24.59 24.49 -26.44
C ARG A 15 -24.78 23.36 -25.43
N SER A 16 -25.48 22.32 -25.86
CA SER A 16 -25.66 21.09 -25.08
C SER A 16 -24.29 20.56 -24.68
N ILE A 17 -24.16 20.12 -23.43
CA ILE A 17 -22.96 19.43 -22.93
C ILE A 17 -22.61 18.20 -23.78
N THR A 18 -23.58 17.60 -24.48
CA THR A 18 -23.37 16.50 -25.44
C THR A 18 -22.62 16.91 -26.70
N CYS A 19 -22.40 18.22 -26.93
CA CYS A 19 -21.60 18.75 -28.03
C CYS A 19 -20.11 18.86 -27.69
N LEU A 20 -19.71 18.54 -26.46
CA LEU A 20 -18.29 18.42 -26.11
C LEU A 20 -17.63 17.25 -26.86
N PRO A 21 -16.32 17.34 -27.17
CA PRO A 21 -15.55 16.21 -27.72
C PRO A 21 -15.71 14.94 -26.90
N SER A 22 -15.73 13.78 -27.58
CA SER A 22 -15.93 12.47 -26.96
C SER A 22 -14.91 12.16 -25.86
N GLU A 23 -13.68 12.65 -25.99
CA GLU A 23 -12.60 12.47 -25.03
C GLU A 23 -12.90 13.21 -23.72
N ILE A 24 -13.48 14.41 -23.82
CA ILE A 24 -13.86 15.24 -22.66
C ILE A 24 -15.08 14.62 -21.97
N LEU A 25 -16.06 14.16 -22.75
CA LEU A 25 -17.20 13.43 -22.21
C LEU A 25 -16.74 12.15 -21.49
N ASP A 26 -15.81 11.38 -22.07
CA ASP A 26 -15.31 10.14 -21.45
C ASP A 26 -14.56 10.44 -20.14
N TYR A 27 -13.82 11.55 -20.09
CA TYR A 27 -13.22 12.05 -18.86
C TYR A 27 -14.28 12.37 -17.80
N ILE A 28 -15.32 13.15 -18.15
CA ILE A 28 -16.43 13.45 -17.22
C ILE A 28 -17.06 12.15 -16.72
N GLY A 29 -17.35 11.20 -17.61
CA GLY A 29 -17.90 9.90 -17.27
C GLY A 29 -17.02 9.11 -16.29
N ARG A 30 -15.71 9.01 -16.56
CA ARG A 30 -14.74 8.26 -15.75
C ARG A 30 -14.54 8.84 -14.35
N TYR A 31 -14.59 10.16 -14.19
CA TYR A 31 -14.38 10.83 -12.90
C TYR A 31 -15.66 11.14 -12.12
N SER A 32 -16.83 10.89 -12.71
CA SER A 32 -18.11 10.96 -12.00
C SER A 32 -18.26 9.79 -11.02
N ARG A 33 -18.93 10.02 -9.89
CA ARG A 33 -19.26 8.97 -8.92
C ARG A 33 -20.26 7.99 -9.52
N THR A 34 -20.30 6.74 -9.04
CA THR A 34 -21.24 5.71 -9.53
C THR A 34 -22.71 6.15 -9.49
N HIS A 35 -23.11 6.92 -8.46
CA HIS A 35 -24.46 7.48 -8.38
C HIS A 35 -24.74 8.50 -9.50
N GLU A 36 -23.79 9.41 -9.75
CA GLU A 36 -23.88 10.42 -10.81
C GLU A 36 -23.90 9.77 -12.19
N GLN A 37 -23.06 8.75 -12.43
CA GLN A 37 -23.07 7.96 -13.65
C GLN A 37 -24.42 7.29 -13.89
N LYS A 38 -25.06 6.74 -12.84
CA LYS A 38 -26.42 6.16 -12.94
C LYS A 38 -27.45 7.20 -13.34
N GLN A 39 -27.39 8.41 -12.78
CA GLN A 39 -28.27 9.52 -13.14
C GLN A 39 -28.03 9.97 -14.59
N LEU A 40 -26.77 10.17 -14.98
CA LEU A 40 -26.38 10.54 -16.35
C LEU A 40 -26.90 9.54 -17.38
N ARG A 41 -26.90 8.24 -17.06
CA ARG A 41 -27.42 7.19 -17.94
C ARG A 41 -28.89 7.38 -18.33
N LEU A 42 -29.67 8.06 -17.47
CA LEU A 42 -31.10 8.30 -17.65
C LEU A 42 -31.41 9.62 -18.38
N VAL A 43 -30.42 10.51 -18.56
CA VAL A 43 -30.62 11.84 -19.13
C VAL A 43 -30.94 11.77 -20.62
N ASN A 44 -30.08 11.12 -21.41
CA ASN A 44 -30.27 10.93 -22.85
C ASN A 44 -29.44 9.76 -23.38
N HIS A 45 -29.63 9.42 -24.66
CA HIS A 45 -28.95 8.30 -25.30
C HIS A 45 -27.41 8.46 -25.33
N SER A 46 -26.90 9.66 -25.59
CA SER A 46 -25.46 9.94 -25.66
C SER A 46 -24.78 9.69 -24.31
N PHE A 47 -25.36 10.20 -23.21
CA PHE A 47 -24.86 9.92 -21.87
C PHE A 47 -25.03 8.46 -21.47
N SER A 48 -26.13 7.83 -21.90
CA SER A 48 -26.32 6.39 -21.69
C SER A 48 -25.19 5.58 -22.33
N GLN A 49 -24.82 5.85 -23.58
CA GLN A 49 -23.69 5.19 -24.25
C GLN A 49 -22.35 5.50 -23.58
N LEU A 50 -22.17 6.72 -23.09
CA LEU A 50 -20.95 7.18 -22.44
C LEU A 50 -20.66 6.48 -21.11
N VAL A 51 -21.66 6.40 -20.22
CA VAL A 51 -21.48 5.92 -18.84
C VAL A 51 -21.72 4.42 -18.67
N THR A 52 -22.45 3.78 -19.60
CA THR A 52 -22.71 2.34 -19.55
C THR A 52 -21.42 1.50 -19.48
N PRO A 53 -20.36 1.77 -20.28
CA PRO A 53 -19.11 1.03 -20.18
C PRO A 53 -18.46 1.11 -18.79
N HIS A 54 -18.52 2.28 -18.15
CA HIS A 54 -17.93 2.53 -16.84
C HIS A 54 -18.73 1.89 -15.71
N LEU A 55 -20.06 1.99 -15.76
CA LEU A 55 -20.97 1.41 -14.76
C LEU A 55 -20.93 -0.12 -14.72
N PHE A 56 -20.69 -0.75 -15.86
CA PHE A 56 -20.73 -2.21 -16.01
C PHE A 56 -19.35 -2.81 -16.29
N GLN A 57 -18.27 -2.11 -15.97
CA GLN A 57 -16.91 -2.62 -16.13
C GLN A 57 -16.65 -3.84 -15.22
N ALA A 58 -17.34 -3.93 -14.08
CA ALA A 58 -17.20 -5.01 -13.13
C ALA A 58 -18.56 -5.58 -12.68
N ILE A 59 -18.66 -6.90 -12.63
CA ILE A 59 -19.77 -7.61 -12.01
C ILE A 59 -19.31 -8.14 -10.65
N HIS A 60 -20.04 -7.78 -9.61
CA HIS A 60 -19.80 -8.22 -8.24
C HIS A 60 -20.96 -9.09 -7.76
N LEU A 61 -20.72 -10.38 -7.59
CA LEU A 61 -21.66 -11.32 -7.00
C LEU A 61 -21.35 -11.46 -5.51
N THR A 62 -21.93 -10.59 -4.70
CA THR A 62 -21.72 -10.52 -3.24
C THR A 62 -22.97 -10.96 -2.48
N GLN A 63 -22.78 -11.55 -1.30
CA GLN A 63 -23.89 -11.80 -0.38
C GLN A 63 -24.45 -10.46 0.11
N ALA A 64 -25.74 -10.22 -0.12
CA ALA A 64 -26.42 -9.10 0.50
C ALA A 64 -26.41 -9.32 2.02
N LYS A 65 -25.87 -8.35 2.77
CA LYS A 65 -25.91 -8.34 4.25
C LYS A 65 -27.33 -8.08 4.81
N HIS A 66 -28.38 -8.17 3.98
CA HIS A 66 -29.72 -7.79 4.39
C HIS A 66 -30.46 -8.93 5.07
N ASP A 67 -30.79 -8.65 6.33
CA ASP A 67 -31.84 -9.20 7.18
C ASP A 67 -32.90 -10.04 6.46
N HIS A 68 -33.05 -11.27 6.95
CA HIS A 68 -34.27 -12.05 7.00
C HIS A 68 -35.48 -11.53 6.19
N GLN A 69 -35.55 -11.73 4.86
CA GLN A 69 -36.83 -11.74 4.13
C GLN A 69 -36.81 -12.08 2.63
N LEU A 70 -35.69 -12.49 2.03
CA LEU A 70 -35.73 -13.06 0.66
C LEU A 70 -36.00 -14.57 0.74
N SER A 71 -37.07 -15.01 0.08
CA SER A 71 -37.49 -16.42 -0.01
C SER A 71 -36.34 -17.31 -0.52
N PRO A 72 -36.06 -18.47 0.12
CA PRO A 72 -34.97 -19.37 -0.25
C PRO A 72 -35.13 -20.04 -1.63
N ALA A 73 -36.28 -19.87 -2.30
CA ALA A 73 -36.61 -20.58 -3.54
C ALA A 73 -36.09 -19.90 -4.83
N ILE A 74 -35.55 -18.68 -4.76
CA ILE A 74 -35.06 -17.96 -5.95
C ILE A 74 -33.66 -17.41 -5.63
N VAL A 75 -32.62 -18.04 -6.17
CA VAL A 75 -31.26 -17.48 -6.12
C VAL A 75 -31.21 -16.34 -7.15
N PRO A 76 -31.18 -15.05 -6.74
CA PRO A 76 -31.29 -13.93 -7.67
C PRO A 76 -30.18 -13.91 -8.73
N CYS A 77 -29.06 -14.56 -8.42
CA CYS A 77 -27.91 -14.63 -9.31
C CYS A 77 -28.14 -15.54 -10.53
N GLU A 78 -28.89 -16.64 -10.41
CA GLU A 78 -29.17 -17.52 -11.57
C GLU A 78 -30.03 -16.82 -12.62
N TYR A 79 -31.05 -16.07 -12.16
CA TYR A 79 -31.88 -15.25 -13.05
C TYR A 79 -31.08 -14.13 -13.71
N PHE A 80 -30.16 -13.50 -12.97
CA PHE A 80 -29.26 -12.50 -13.51
C PHE A 80 -28.35 -13.07 -14.62
N VAL A 81 -27.76 -14.26 -14.40
CA VAL A 81 -26.93 -14.93 -15.40
C VAL A 81 -27.75 -15.29 -16.65
N LYS A 82 -28.93 -15.90 -16.48
CA LYS A 82 -29.84 -16.21 -17.60
C LYS A 82 -30.28 -14.95 -18.36
N HIS A 83 -30.51 -13.85 -17.67
CA HIS A 83 -30.85 -12.56 -18.28
C HIS A 83 -29.67 -11.98 -19.09
N LEU A 84 -28.44 -12.06 -18.57
CA LEU A 84 -27.26 -11.66 -19.34
C LEU A 84 -27.04 -12.54 -20.57
N GLU A 85 -27.31 -13.85 -20.45
CA GLU A 85 -27.23 -14.77 -21.58
C GLU A 85 -28.27 -14.44 -22.65
N SER A 86 -29.53 -14.18 -22.26
CA SER A 86 -30.59 -13.81 -23.22
C SER A 86 -30.32 -12.48 -23.90
N LEU A 87 -29.78 -11.49 -23.17
CA LEU A 87 -29.33 -10.23 -23.74
C LEU A 87 -28.17 -10.41 -24.73
N SER A 88 -27.31 -11.42 -24.53
CA SER A 88 -26.16 -11.65 -25.40
C SER A 88 -26.49 -12.14 -26.80
N GLN A 89 -27.72 -12.63 -26.99
CA GLN A 89 -28.25 -13.08 -28.27
C GLN A 89 -28.91 -11.94 -29.07
N THR A 90 -29.06 -10.74 -28.49
CA THR A 90 -29.64 -9.57 -29.18
C THR A 90 -28.55 -8.65 -29.74
N PRO A 91 -28.64 -8.19 -31.01
CA PRO A 91 -27.56 -7.45 -31.70
C PRO A 91 -27.39 -5.97 -31.26
N SER A 92 -27.79 -5.61 -30.04
CA SER A 92 -27.76 -4.21 -29.59
C SER A 92 -26.36 -3.75 -29.13
N LYS A 93 -25.96 -2.55 -29.57
CA LYS A 93 -24.75 -1.84 -29.14
C LYS A 93 -24.75 -1.43 -27.65
N THR A 94 -25.85 -1.65 -26.92
CA THR A 94 -25.98 -1.33 -25.48
C THR A 94 -25.90 -2.59 -24.60
N GLN A 95 -25.40 -3.70 -25.15
CA GLN A 95 -25.29 -4.96 -24.42
C GLN A 95 -24.26 -4.83 -23.29
N ILE A 96 -24.77 -4.72 -22.06
CA ILE A 96 -24.02 -4.60 -20.80
C ILE A 96 -22.84 -5.58 -20.74
N ALA A 97 -23.06 -6.82 -21.15
CA ALA A 97 -22.09 -7.91 -21.02
C ALA A 97 -20.79 -7.71 -21.84
N ARG A 98 -20.80 -6.88 -22.89
CA ARG A 98 -19.60 -6.56 -23.69
C ARG A 98 -18.65 -5.60 -22.98
N HIS A 99 -19.15 -4.85 -21.99
CA HIS A 99 -18.37 -3.88 -21.25
C HIS A 99 -17.73 -4.47 -19.99
N VAL A 100 -18.17 -5.66 -19.58
CA VAL A 100 -17.66 -6.36 -18.40
C VAL A 100 -16.22 -6.81 -18.65
N LYS A 101 -15.30 -6.24 -17.88
CA LYS A 101 -13.87 -6.60 -17.87
C LYS A 101 -13.50 -7.41 -16.63
N SER A 102 -14.24 -7.26 -15.54
CA SER A 102 -13.97 -7.92 -14.27
C SER A 102 -15.20 -8.65 -13.74
N ILE A 103 -15.02 -9.89 -13.30
CA ILE A 103 -16.04 -10.68 -12.60
C ILE A 103 -15.48 -11.04 -11.24
N LYS A 104 -16.17 -10.63 -10.17
CA LYS A 104 -15.83 -10.94 -8.79
C LYS A 104 -16.96 -11.73 -8.14
N VAL A 105 -16.64 -12.92 -7.64
CA VAL A 105 -17.54 -13.78 -6.89
C VAL A 105 -17.09 -13.82 -5.44
N GLN A 106 -17.99 -13.55 -4.51
CA GLN A 106 -17.73 -13.64 -3.05
C GLN A 106 -18.76 -14.52 -2.33
N HIS A 107 -19.70 -15.11 -3.06
CA HIS A 107 -20.83 -15.85 -2.52
C HIS A 107 -20.59 -17.36 -2.58
N SER A 108 -20.82 -18.07 -1.46
CA SER A 108 -20.56 -19.53 -1.34
C SER A 108 -21.51 -20.41 -2.16
N PHE A 109 -22.69 -19.92 -2.55
CA PHE A 109 -23.67 -20.70 -3.33
C PHE A 109 -23.53 -20.57 -4.86
N VAL A 110 -22.48 -19.90 -5.37
CA VAL A 110 -22.26 -19.79 -6.83
C VAL A 110 -21.53 -21.03 -7.32
N SER A 111 -22.11 -21.79 -8.26
CA SER A 111 -21.45 -22.98 -8.80
C SER A 111 -20.42 -22.64 -9.90
N ILE A 112 -19.47 -23.54 -10.12
CA ILE A 112 -18.54 -23.51 -11.27
C ILE A 112 -19.29 -23.32 -12.59
N GLN A 113 -20.42 -24.02 -12.77
CA GLN A 113 -21.24 -23.94 -13.97
C GLN A 113 -21.81 -22.53 -14.18
N MET A 114 -22.24 -21.88 -13.11
CA MET A 114 -22.78 -20.52 -13.15
C MET A 114 -21.70 -19.49 -13.50
N VAL A 115 -20.48 -19.64 -12.96
CA VAL A 115 -19.33 -18.80 -13.35
C VAL A 115 -19.03 -18.96 -14.84
N HIS A 116 -19.05 -20.19 -15.34
CA HIS A 116 -18.81 -20.47 -16.75
C HIS A 116 -19.89 -19.86 -17.67
N GLN A 117 -21.18 -19.95 -17.29
CA GLN A 117 -22.28 -19.27 -17.98
C GLN A 117 -22.07 -17.75 -18.01
N LEU A 118 -21.72 -17.15 -16.87
CA LEU A 118 -21.46 -15.72 -16.78
C LEU A 118 -20.30 -15.29 -17.69
N LEU A 119 -19.22 -16.06 -17.69
CA LEU A 119 -18.12 -15.83 -18.62
C LEU A 119 -18.64 -15.90 -20.06
N ARG A 120 -19.53 -16.85 -20.43
CA ARG A 120 -20.04 -16.99 -21.82
C ARG A 120 -20.81 -15.75 -22.23
N ALA A 121 -21.62 -15.22 -21.33
CA ALA A 121 -22.33 -13.97 -21.55
C ALA A 121 -21.38 -12.76 -21.67
N CYS A 122 -20.24 -12.77 -20.96
CA CYS A 122 -19.28 -11.66 -20.85
C CYS A 122 -17.93 -11.99 -21.53
N PRO A 123 -17.85 -12.00 -22.88
CA PRO A 123 -16.66 -12.44 -23.60
C PRO A 123 -15.44 -11.52 -23.45
N CYS A 124 -15.63 -10.27 -23.02
CA CYS A 124 -14.57 -9.29 -22.83
C CYS A 124 -13.95 -9.31 -21.42
N ALA A 125 -14.38 -10.23 -20.55
CA ALA A 125 -13.85 -10.36 -19.20
C ALA A 125 -12.38 -10.79 -19.23
N SER A 126 -11.51 -9.98 -18.64
CA SER A 126 -10.06 -10.24 -18.51
C SER A 126 -9.62 -10.55 -17.09
N THR A 127 -10.45 -10.21 -16.10
CA THR A 127 -10.15 -10.39 -14.68
C THR A 127 -11.22 -11.23 -14.01
N LEU A 128 -10.79 -12.31 -13.36
CA LEU A 128 -11.65 -13.23 -12.66
C LEU A 128 -11.20 -13.37 -11.20
N ILE A 129 -12.08 -13.04 -10.26
CA ILE A 129 -11.85 -13.16 -8.82
C ILE A 129 -12.86 -14.15 -8.27
N LEU A 130 -12.39 -15.28 -7.74
CA LEU A 130 -13.21 -16.38 -7.25
C LEU A 130 -12.89 -16.68 -5.78
N PRO A 131 -13.85 -17.20 -5.00
CA PRO A 131 -13.52 -17.87 -3.75
C PRO A 131 -12.78 -19.18 -4.05
N SER A 132 -11.69 -19.43 -3.33
CA SER A 132 -10.88 -20.65 -3.41
C SER A 132 -11.73 -21.90 -3.11
N GLU A 133 -12.78 -21.76 -2.29
CA GLU A 133 -13.75 -22.83 -1.98
C GLU A 133 -14.43 -23.39 -3.24
N LEU A 134 -14.63 -22.59 -4.30
CA LEU A 134 -15.21 -23.08 -5.56
C LEU A 134 -14.33 -24.12 -6.25
N LEU A 135 -13.01 -24.08 -6.04
CA LEU A 135 -12.12 -25.11 -6.58
C LEU A 135 -12.17 -26.39 -5.74
N THR A 136 -12.64 -26.28 -4.49
CA THR A 136 -12.73 -27.42 -3.56
C THR A 136 -14.04 -28.18 -3.65
N THR A 137 -15.11 -27.61 -4.19
CA THR A 137 -16.35 -28.36 -4.45
C THR A 137 -16.09 -29.52 -5.41
N ALA A 138 -15.22 -29.29 -6.40
CA ALA A 138 -14.73 -30.32 -7.32
C ALA A 138 -13.92 -31.44 -6.63
N TRP A 139 -13.31 -31.12 -5.49
CA TRP A 139 -12.58 -32.10 -4.68
C TRP A 139 -13.53 -32.93 -3.82
N ASP A 140 -14.54 -32.28 -3.24
CA ASP A 140 -15.53 -32.92 -2.36
C ASP A 140 -16.39 -33.94 -3.13
N GLU A 141 -16.66 -33.70 -4.42
CA GLU A 141 -17.33 -34.64 -5.31
C GLU A 141 -16.53 -35.93 -5.61
N LEU A 142 -15.24 -35.99 -5.24
CA LEU A 142 -14.40 -37.18 -5.44
C LEU A 142 -14.48 -38.17 -4.25
N ASP A 143 -15.31 -37.91 -3.24
CA ASP A 143 -15.54 -38.75 -2.04
C ASP A 143 -14.22 -39.21 -1.37
N LEU A 144 -13.21 -38.36 -1.33
CA LEU A 144 -11.92 -38.69 -0.73
C LEU A 144 -11.95 -38.49 0.78
N PRO A 145 -11.52 -39.48 1.59
CA PRO A 145 -11.46 -39.31 3.04
C PRO A 145 -10.48 -38.19 3.40
N ASP A 146 -10.98 -37.18 4.13
CA ASP A 146 -10.25 -35.99 4.61
C ASP A 146 -8.95 -36.33 5.38
N THR A 147 -8.79 -37.58 5.81
CA THR A 147 -7.67 -38.09 6.62
C THR A 147 -6.50 -38.64 5.81
N THR A 148 -6.63 -38.81 4.49
CA THR A 148 -5.53 -39.36 3.67
C THR A 148 -4.55 -38.27 3.24
N PHE A 149 -3.53 -38.05 4.07
CA PHE A 149 -2.35 -37.24 3.74
C PHE A 149 -1.45 -37.95 2.70
N ASN A 150 -2.03 -38.50 1.63
CA ASN A 150 -1.27 -39.19 0.60
C ASN A 150 -0.62 -38.14 -0.32
N PRO A 151 0.71 -38.03 -0.42
CA PRO A 151 1.39 -36.91 -1.10
C PRO A 151 1.09 -36.75 -2.59
N SER A 152 0.57 -37.77 -3.26
CA SER A 152 0.23 -37.74 -4.69
C SER A 152 -1.21 -38.16 -4.93
N LEU A 153 -1.98 -37.30 -5.61
CA LEU A 153 -3.25 -37.71 -6.21
C LEU A 153 -2.97 -38.77 -7.28
N SER A 154 -3.83 -39.78 -7.35
CA SER A 154 -3.78 -40.71 -8.48
C SER A 154 -4.03 -39.96 -9.79
N ARG A 155 -3.44 -40.43 -10.89
CA ARG A 155 -3.64 -39.86 -12.23
C ARG A 155 -5.13 -39.73 -12.59
N ARG A 156 -5.99 -40.65 -12.14
CA ARG A 156 -7.44 -40.61 -12.37
C ARG A 156 -8.10 -39.44 -11.64
N GLN A 157 -7.73 -39.18 -10.39
CA GLN A 157 -8.27 -38.06 -9.60
C GLN A 157 -7.84 -36.71 -10.19
N ASN A 158 -6.57 -36.57 -10.59
CA ASN A 158 -6.09 -35.38 -11.28
C ASN A 158 -6.83 -35.13 -12.60
N ASN A 159 -7.07 -36.18 -13.39
CA ASN A 159 -7.82 -36.05 -14.64
C ASN A 159 -9.27 -35.63 -14.40
N SER A 160 -9.94 -36.19 -13.38
CA SER A 160 -11.31 -35.83 -13.04
C SER A 160 -11.42 -34.37 -12.58
N LEU A 161 -10.51 -33.95 -11.70
CA LEU A 161 -10.47 -32.59 -11.18
C LEU A 161 -10.09 -31.58 -12.28
N SER A 162 -9.15 -31.94 -13.15
CA SER A 162 -8.80 -31.14 -14.32
C SER A 162 -9.98 -31.02 -15.29
N ALA A 163 -10.75 -32.08 -15.55
CA ALA A 163 -11.91 -32.05 -16.44
C ALA A 163 -13.06 -31.14 -15.92
N GLN A 164 -13.28 -31.11 -14.61
CA GLN A 164 -14.27 -30.19 -14.02
C GLN A 164 -13.84 -28.73 -14.11
N LEU A 165 -12.54 -28.45 -13.93
CA LEU A 165 -11.99 -27.10 -13.95
C LEU A 165 -11.62 -26.61 -15.36
N GLU A 166 -11.47 -27.53 -16.31
CA GLU A 166 -11.34 -27.27 -17.74
C GLU A 166 -12.50 -26.41 -18.23
N LEU A 167 -13.73 -26.67 -17.75
CA LEU A 167 -14.92 -25.89 -18.10
C LEU A 167 -14.81 -24.39 -17.74
N LEU A 168 -14.02 -24.02 -16.72
CA LEU A 168 -13.86 -22.62 -16.33
C LEU A 168 -12.86 -21.86 -17.19
N LEU A 169 -11.79 -22.54 -17.61
CA LEU A 169 -10.54 -21.88 -18.02
C LEU A 169 -10.05 -22.32 -19.41
N SER A 170 -10.49 -23.47 -19.90
CA SER A 170 -10.22 -23.85 -21.30
C SER A 170 -11.04 -22.98 -22.26
N GLY A 171 -10.41 -22.51 -23.32
CA GLY A 171 -11.06 -21.72 -24.38
C GLY A 171 -11.31 -20.25 -24.04
N ARG A 172 -10.72 -19.71 -22.97
CA ARG A 172 -10.89 -18.31 -22.52
C ARG A 172 -9.60 -17.48 -22.59
N PRO A 173 -8.91 -17.39 -23.74
CA PRO A 173 -7.61 -16.71 -23.82
C PRO A 173 -7.65 -15.21 -23.40
N GLY A 174 -8.84 -14.60 -23.31
CA GLY A 174 -9.01 -13.24 -22.83
C GLY A 174 -8.79 -13.03 -21.33
N ILE A 175 -8.87 -14.08 -20.50
CA ILE A 175 -8.67 -13.97 -19.05
C ILE A 175 -7.18 -13.85 -18.75
N SER A 176 -6.70 -12.67 -18.37
CA SER A 176 -5.29 -12.46 -18.06
C SER A 176 -4.99 -12.41 -16.56
N VAL A 177 -6.02 -12.22 -15.72
CA VAL A 177 -5.88 -12.10 -14.25
C VAL A 177 -6.82 -13.08 -13.56
N LEU A 178 -6.26 -13.95 -12.72
CA LEU A 178 -7.00 -14.87 -11.87
C LEU A 178 -6.61 -14.64 -10.40
N MET A 179 -7.60 -14.38 -9.55
CA MET A 179 -7.43 -14.25 -8.11
C MET A 179 -8.35 -15.21 -7.36
N LEU A 180 -7.76 -16.04 -6.52
CA LEU A 180 -8.46 -16.94 -5.61
C LEU A 180 -8.45 -16.34 -4.20
N THR A 181 -9.63 -16.18 -3.62
CA THR A 181 -9.87 -15.47 -2.35
C THR A 181 -10.44 -16.39 -1.29
N GLY A 182 -10.33 -16.00 -0.02
CA GLY A 182 -10.80 -16.84 1.09
C GLY A 182 -9.81 -17.91 1.49
N TYR A 183 -10.15 -18.64 2.55
CA TYR A 183 -9.31 -19.67 3.15
C TYR A 183 -9.81 -21.06 2.76
N VAL A 184 -8.89 -21.94 2.40
CA VAL A 184 -9.18 -23.35 2.13
C VAL A 184 -8.29 -24.22 3.01
N LYS A 185 -8.87 -25.27 3.59
CA LYS A 185 -8.11 -26.25 4.38
C LYS A 185 -6.98 -26.84 3.53
N ARG A 186 -5.76 -26.88 4.10
CA ARG A 186 -4.51 -27.32 3.43
C ARG A 186 -4.61 -28.57 2.53
N PRO A 187 -5.33 -29.65 2.90
CA PRO A 187 -5.44 -30.84 2.04
C PRO A 187 -6.10 -30.55 0.68
N ARG A 188 -7.11 -29.66 0.67
CA ARG A 188 -7.91 -29.34 -0.52
C ARG A 188 -7.26 -28.30 -1.42
N LEU A 189 -6.18 -27.66 -0.95
CA LEU A 189 -5.40 -26.70 -1.74
C LEU A 189 -4.73 -27.34 -2.97
N ARG A 190 -4.51 -28.67 -2.95
CA ARG A 190 -3.98 -29.41 -4.11
C ARG A 190 -4.92 -29.42 -5.32
N ALA A 191 -6.21 -29.13 -5.12
CA ALA A 191 -7.14 -28.90 -6.22
C ALA A 191 -6.61 -27.82 -7.19
N PHE A 192 -5.80 -26.87 -6.71
CA PHE A 192 -5.21 -25.83 -7.54
C PHE A 192 -4.21 -26.35 -8.60
N ASN A 193 -3.67 -27.57 -8.46
CA ASN A 193 -2.76 -28.12 -9.48
C ASN A 193 -3.50 -28.59 -10.75
N GLY A 194 -4.76 -29.04 -10.62
CA GLY A 194 -5.58 -29.49 -11.75
C GLY A 194 -5.89 -28.43 -12.83
N PRO A 195 -6.18 -27.15 -12.49
CA PRO A 195 -6.44 -26.11 -13.48
C PRO A 195 -5.17 -25.58 -14.15
N LEU A 196 -3.97 -25.76 -13.58
CA LEU A 196 -2.73 -25.17 -14.10
C LEU A 196 -2.53 -25.35 -15.61
N PRO A 197 -2.71 -26.55 -16.21
CA PRO A 197 -2.52 -26.73 -17.64
C PRO A 197 -3.39 -25.84 -18.54
N HIS A 198 -4.52 -25.34 -18.01
CA HIS A 198 -5.46 -24.48 -18.71
C HIS A 198 -5.18 -22.98 -18.52
N LEU A 199 -4.18 -22.62 -17.71
CA LEU A 199 -3.86 -21.24 -17.33
C LEU A 199 -2.68 -20.63 -18.10
N SER A 200 -2.31 -21.20 -19.25
CA SER A 200 -1.14 -20.78 -20.05
C SER A 200 -1.17 -19.33 -20.54
N HIS A 201 -2.36 -18.73 -20.59
CA HIS A 201 -2.62 -17.36 -21.04
C HIS A 201 -2.63 -16.34 -19.88
N ILE A 202 -2.60 -16.81 -18.63
CA ILE A 202 -2.63 -15.94 -17.44
C ILE A 202 -1.33 -15.14 -17.30
N ARG A 203 -1.48 -13.84 -17.02
CA ARG A 203 -0.38 -12.91 -16.73
C ARG A 203 -0.29 -12.54 -15.25
N SER A 204 -1.39 -12.61 -14.51
CA SER A 204 -1.41 -12.34 -13.07
C SER A 204 -2.21 -13.41 -12.34
N LEU A 205 -1.56 -14.06 -11.37
CA LEU A 205 -2.10 -15.15 -10.58
C LEU A 205 -1.95 -14.85 -9.09
N HIS A 206 -3.07 -14.83 -8.38
CA HIS A 206 -3.13 -14.60 -6.95
C HIS A 206 -3.80 -15.80 -6.29
N VAL A 207 -3.08 -16.51 -5.43
CA VAL A 207 -3.56 -17.73 -4.79
C VAL A 207 -3.16 -17.75 -3.32
N ASN A 208 -4.09 -18.12 -2.43
CA ASN A 208 -3.79 -18.27 -1.01
C ASN A 208 -3.33 -19.71 -0.72
N THR A 209 -2.22 -20.11 -1.34
CA THR A 209 -1.65 -21.45 -1.16
C THR A 209 -0.15 -21.52 -1.43
N THR A 210 0.46 -22.61 -1.00
CA THR A 210 1.83 -22.99 -1.33
C THR A 210 1.92 -23.46 -2.78
N VAL A 211 2.89 -22.95 -3.53
CA VAL A 211 3.07 -23.26 -4.96
C VAL A 211 4.46 -23.84 -5.28
N HIS A 212 4.48 -24.77 -6.23
CA HIS A 212 5.69 -25.24 -6.89
C HIS A 212 5.95 -24.40 -8.15
N VAL A 213 7.03 -23.62 -8.15
CA VAL A 213 7.31 -22.64 -9.20
C VAL A 213 7.66 -23.33 -10.52
N THR A 214 8.28 -24.50 -10.48
CA THR A 214 8.60 -25.30 -11.67
C THR A 214 7.35 -25.73 -12.45
N ASP A 215 6.31 -26.19 -11.75
CA ASP A 215 5.04 -26.58 -12.36
C ASP A 215 4.29 -25.36 -12.90
N LEU A 216 4.28 -24.26 -12.14
CA LEU A 216 3.72 -22.99 -12.61
C LEU A 216 4.45 -22.47 -13.85
N GLN A 217 5.77 -22.52 -13.91
CA GLN A 217 6.53 -22.05 -15.07
C GLN A 217 6.23 -22.90 -16.31
N ARG A 218 6.05 -24.21 -16.13
CA ARG A 218 5.72 -25.14 -17.22
C ARG A 218 4.36 -24.81 -17.82
N HIS A 219 3.36 -24.56 -16.98
CA HIS A 219 1.97 -24.42 -17.41
C HIS A 219 1.55 -22.98 -17.68
N CYS A 220 2.15 -22.00 -17.01
CA CYS A 220 1.84 -20.57 -17.08
C CYS A 220 3.08 -19.75 -17.48
N PRO A 221 3.77 -20.03 -18.60
CA PRO A 221 5.07 -19.44 -18.91
C PRO A 221 5.04 -17.92 -19.13
N LEU A 222 3.87 -17.34 -19.37
CA LEU A 222 3.66 -15.90 -19.61
C LEU A 222 3.35 -15.11 -18.33
N LEU A 223 3.40 -15.74 -17.15
CA LEU A 223 3.05 -15.09 -15.89
C LEU A 223 4.01 -13.92 -15.59
N GLU A 224 3.44 -12.76 -15.30
CA GLU A 224 4.15 -11.52 -14.96
C GLU A 224 4.05 -11.20 -13.47
N THR A 225 2.93 -11.56 -12.83
CA THR A 225 2.66 -11.33 -11.41
C THR A 225 2.22 -12.62 -10.73
N LEU A 226 2.90 -12.99 -9.64
CA LEU A 226 2.53 -14.10 -8.78
C LEU A 226 2.37 -13.60 -7.34
N VAL A 227 1.21 -13.86 -6.75
CA VAL A 227 0.97 -13.71 -5.30
C VAL A 227 0.60 -15.08 -4.77
N CYS A 228 1.40 -15.62 -3.87
CA CYS A 228 1.17 -16.90 -3.22
C CYS A 228 1.42 -16.84 -1.70
N GLU A 229 0.95 -17.86 -0.98
CA GLU A 229 1.20 -17.96 0.47
C GLU A 229 2.66 -18.36 0.74
N TYR A 230 3.15 -19.40 0.05
CA TYR A 230 4.53 -19.89 0.17
C TYR A 230 5.04 -20.46 -1.16
N ILE A 231 6.36 -20.50 -1.32
CA ILE A 231 7.02 -21.29 -2.37
C ILE A 231 7.56 -22.58 -1.73
N SER A 232 7.34 -23.74 -2.36
CA SER A 232 7.78 -25.07 -1.86
C SER A 232 8.94 -25.68 -2.64
N ASP A 233 9.60 -24.90 -3.50
CA ASP A 233 10.74 -25.36 -4.29
C ASP A 233 11.97 -25.68 -3.42
N ASN A 234 12.88 -26.50 -3.96
CA ASN A 234 14.15 -26.79 -3.31
C ASN A 234 15.17 -25.66 -3.54
N TYR A 235 15.33 -24.76 -2.58
CA TYR A 235 16.24 -23.60 -2.71
C TYR A 235 17.72 -23.97 -2.89
N ARG A 236 18.16 -25.14 -2.42
CA ARG A 236 19.54 -25.62 -2.59
C ARG A 236 19.92 -25.86 -4.06
N ILE A 237 18.93 -25.97 -4.94
CA ILE A 237 19.20 -26.12 -6.38
C ILE A 237 19.95 -24.92 -6.96
N ALA A 238 19.78 -23.73 -6.37
CA ALA A 238 20.42 -22.51 -6.84
C ALA A 238 21.94 -22.50 -6.63
N GLU A 239 22.42 -23.15 -5.56
CA GLU A 239 23.86 -23.34 -5.30
C GLU A 239 24.49 -24.18 -6.42
N ARG A 240 23.90 -25.35 -6.70
CA ARG A 240 24.33 -26.25 -7.77
C ARG A 240 24.22 -25.60 -9.15
N TRP A 241 23.17 -24.81 -9.37
CA TRP A 241 23.00 -24.05 -10.60
C TRP A 241 24.14 -23.06 -10.80
N LEU A 242 24.59 -22.37 -9.75
CA LEU A 242 25.72 -21.45 -9.88
C LEU A 242 27.03 -22.19 -10.15
N GLU A 243 27.32 -23.27 -9.43
CA GLU A 243 28.51 -24.11 -9.64
C GLU A 243 28.57 -24.64 -11.08
N GLU A 244 27.45 -25.10 -11.62
CA GLU A 244 27.39 -25.58 -12.98
C GLU A 244 27.52 -24.44 -13.99
N LYS A 245 26.88 -23.29 -13.73
CA LYS A 245 26.97 -22.11 -14.58
C LYS A 245 28.40 -21.58 -14.69
N THR A 246 29.17 -21.61 -13.61
CA THR A 246 30.59 -21.21 -13.63
C THR A 246 31.46 -22.24 -14.34
N ARG A 247 31.10 -23.53 -14.27
CA ARG A 247 31.84 -24.63 -14.89
C ARG A 247 31.63 -24.77 -16.40
N THR A 248 30.38 -24.71 -16.87
CA THR A 248 30.01 -25.03 -18.26
C THR A 248 29.40 -23.86 -19.03
N GLY A 249 29.01 -22.78 -18.35
CA GLY A 249 28.34 -21.63 -18.96
C GLY A 249 26.83 -21.83 -19.20
N ASP A 250 26.32 -23.06 -19.12
CA ASP A 250 24.90 -23.39 -19.25
C ASP A 250 24.44 -24.28 -18.09
N ALA A 251 23.56 -23.73 -17.26
CA ALA A 251 22.96 -24.44 -16.14
C ALA A 251 21.42 -24.45 -16.21
N ASP A 252 20.83 -24.07 -17.35
CA ASP A 252 19.38 -23.95 -17.49
C ASP A 252 18.66 -25.31 -17.36
N THR A 253 19.40 -26.40 -17.54
CA THR A 253 18.95 -27.77 -17.27
C THR A 253 18.70 -28.07 -15.79
N LEU A 254 19.41 -27.39 -14.88
CA LEU A 254 19.23 -27.53 -13.43
C LEU A 254 18.15 -26.58 -12.91
N LEU A 255 18.24 -25.30 -13.26
CA LEU A 255 17.30 -24.27 -12.84
C LEU A 255 17.09 -23.30 -13.99
N ARG A 256 15.98 -23.48 -14.71
CA ARG A 256 15.61 -22.59 -15.81
C ARG A 256 15.16 -21.21 -15.29
N PRO A 257 15.82 -20.10 -15.64
CA PRO A 257 15.38 -18.77 -15.27
C PRO A 257 13.99 -18.46 -15.85
N TRP A 258 13.19 -17.70 -15.11
CA TRP A 258 11.83 -17.30 -15.47
C TRP A 258 11.80 -15.79 -15.72
N LEU A 259 11.86 -15.43 -17.01
CA LEU A 259 12.06 -14.03 -17.45
C LEU A 259 10.78 -13.19 -17.50
N SER A 260 9.59 -13.81 -17.61
CA SER A 260 8.35 -13.04 -17.68
C SER A 260 7.93 -12.47 -16.32
N LEU A 261 8.33 -13.11 -15.21
CA LEU A 261 7.88 -12.71 -13.88
C LEU A 261 8.60 -11.44 -13.44
N THR A 262 7.81 -10.38 -13.21
CA THR A 262 8.30 -9.06 -12.77
C THR A 262 7.83 -8.70 -11.37
N LYS A 263 6.77 -9.33 -10.87
CA LYS A 263 6.22 -9.11 -9.52
C LYS A 263 6.01 -10.43 -8.81
N LEU A 264 6.57 -10.54 -7.61
CA LEU A 264 6.40 -11.71 -6.74
C LEU A 264 6.00 -11.26 -5.35
N SER A 265 4.96 -11.88 -4.80
CA SER A 265 4.63 -11.82 -3.38
C SER A 265 4.52 -13.24 -2.85
N ALA A 266 5.35 -13.60 -1.88
CA ALA A 266 5.37 -14.94 -1.30
C ALA A 266 5.85 -14.91 0.16
N GLY A 267 5.32 -15.81 0.98
CA GLY A 267 5.85 -16.06 2.31
C GLY A 267 7.01 -17.07 2.30
N ILE A 268 7.78 -17.07 3.38
CA ILE A 268 8.79 -18.09 3.70
C ILE A 268 8.81 -18.35 5.21
N VAL A 269 8.82 -19.64 5.58
CA VAL A 269 9.21 -20.07 6.92
C VAL A 269 10.72 -20.30 6.93
N ALA A 270 11.45 -19.45 7.66
CA ALA A 270 12.90 -19.46 7.72
C ALA A 270 13.38 -19.85 9.13
N PRO A 271 13.62 -21.16 9.40
CA PRO A 271 14.11 -21.61 10.70
C PRO A 271 15.56 -21.18 10.97
N THR A 272 16.30 -20.76 9.94
CA THR A 272 17.68 -20.31 10.05
C THR A 272 17.95 -19.20 9.03
N GLN A 273 18.90 -18.32 9.32
CA GLN A 273 19.40 -17.31 8.36
C GLN A 273 19.86 -17.97 7.05
N SER A 274 20.47 -19.16 7.15
CA SER A 274 20.87 -19.98 6.01
C SER A 274 19.71 -20.33 5.08
N THR A 275 18.52 -20.60 5.62
CA THR A 275 17.34 -20.91 4.80
C THR A 275 16.84 -19.67 4.06
N LEU A 276 16.84 -18.51 4.72
CA LEU A 276 16.46 -17.24 4.10
C LEU A 276 17.47 -16.82 3.01
N ALA A 277 18.77 -16.95 3.27
CA ALA A 277 19.80 -16.68 2.28
C ALA A 277 19.66 -17.57 1.03
N ARG A 278 19.44 -18.88 1.21
CA ARG A 278 19.18 -19.81 0.09
C ARG A 278 17.95 -19.42 -0.71
N PHE A 279 16.89 -19.00 -0.04
CA PHE A 279 15.68 -18.55 -0.70
C PHE A 279 15.94 -17.32 -1.57
N ILE A 280 16.62 -16.30 -1.03
CA ILE A 280 16.95 -15.08 -1.79
C ILE A 280 17.87 -15.39 -2.97
N VAL A 281 18.88 -16.25 -2.79
CA VAL A 281 19.75 -16.74 -3.89
C VAL A 281 18.93 -17.44 -4.96
N TYR A 282 18.00 -18.31 -4.55
CA TYR A 282 17.07 -18.97 -5.45
C TYR A 282 16.22 -17.95 -6.22
N LEU A 283 15.70 -16.90 -5.57
CA LEU A 283 14.95 -15.84 -6.24
C LEU A 283 15.80 -15.09 -7.26
N CYS A 284 17.04 -14.75 -6.93
CA CYS A 284 17.95 -14.06 -7.85
C CYS A 284 18.23 -14.88 -9.11
N ALA A 285 18.45 -16.19 -8.96
CA ALA A 285 18.70 -17.09 -10.09
C ALA A 285 17.42 -17.38 -10.88
N LYS A 286 16.30 -17.59 -10.18
CA LYS A 286 15.03 -18.00 -10.78
C LYS A 286 14.29 -16.86 -11.46
N PHE A 287 14.35 -15.64 -10.93
CA PHE A 287 13.56 -14.49 -11.38
C PHE A 287 14.45 -13.28 -11.70
N PRO A 288 15.31 -13.36 -12.73
CA PRO A 288 16.26 -12.27 -13.02
C PRO A 288 15.59 -10.98 -13.52
N SER A 289 14.32 -11.02 -13.93
CA SER A 289 13.55 -9.86 -14.40
C SER A 289 12.65 -9.23 -13.33
N LEU A 290 12.81 -9.64 -12.07
CA LEU A 290 12.00 -9.17 -10.96
C LEU A 290 12.21 -7.67 -10.70
N LEU A 291 11.11 -6.93 -10.59
CA LEU A 291 11.06 -5.48 -10.32
C LEU A 291 10.38 -5.18 -8.97
N THR A 292 9.49 -6.07 -8.53
CA THR A 292 8.81 -5.94 -7.23
C THR A 292 8.82 -7.27 -6.51
N LEU A 293 9.31 -7.26 -5.28
CA LEU A 293 9.36 -8.43 -4.40
C LEU A 293 8.69 -8.07 -3.08
N SER A 294 7.68 -8.82 -2.69
CA SER A 294 7.07 -8.77 -1.36
C SER A 294 7.29 -10.09 -0.66
N VAL A 295 7.95 -10.07 0.50
CA VAL A 295 8.24 -11.29 1.28
C VAL A 295 7.68 -11.17 2.67
N GLN A 296 6.84 -12.12 3.04
CA GLN A 296 6.47 -12.36 4.43
C GLN A 296 7.46 -13.38 5.02
N VAL A 297 8.21 -12.98 6.03
CA VAL A 297 9.25 -13.81 6.64
C VAL A 297 8.82 -14.26 8.03
N ASP A 298 8.46 -15.53 8.13
CA ASP A 298 8.20 -16.21 9.40
C ASP A 298 9.53 -16.79 9.91
N TYR A 299 10.30 -15.95 10.60
CA TYR A 299 11.62 -16.31 11.11
C TYR A 299 11.53 -16.96 12.50
N THR A 300 12.02 -18.20 12.65
CA THR A 300 11.97 -18.95 13.92
C THR A 300 13.35 -19.30 14.49
N GLY A 301 14.43 -18.87 13.83
CA GLY A 301 15.81 -19.16 14.25
C GLY A 301 16.27 -18.38 15.49
N THR A 302 17.37 -18.79 16.12
CA THR A 302 18.05 -18.08 17.24
C THR A 302 19.19 -17.16 16.71
N SER A 303 19.42 -15.99 17.33
CA SER A 303 20.20 -14.86 16.76
C SER A 303 21.69 -14.89 17.08
N ASN A 304 22.20 -16.00 17.63
CA ASN A 304 23.52 -16.01 18.27
C ASN A 304 24.66 -16.50 17.38
N GLN A 305 24.43 -16.61 16.07
CA GLN A 305 25.50 -16.91 15.13
C GLN A 305 25.60 -15.73 14.17
N ALA A 306 26.80 -15.14 14.09
CA ALA A 306 27.17 -14.32 12.94
C ALA A 306 26.82 -15.10 11.67
N LEU A 307 26.54 -14.42 10.56
CA LEU A 307 26.25 -15.01 9.25
C LEU A 307 27.38 -15.96 8.82
N ASP A 308 27.36 -17.19 9.34
CA ASP A 308 28.29 -18.27 9.03
C ASP A 308 27.73 -19.02 7.81
N TYR A 309 27.20 -18.26 6.85
CA TYR A 309 26.91 -18.79 5.54
C TYR A 309 28.25 -18.82 4.79
N PRO A 310 28.85 -20.00 4.60
CA PRO A 310 30.19 -20.09 4.03
C PRO A 310 30.10 -19.56 2.60
N GLN A 311 30.70 -18.39 2.37
CA GLN A 311 30.79 -17.70 1.09
C GLN A 311 29.43 -17.19 0.57
N LEU A 312 29.14 -15.90 0.81
CA LEU A 312 28.10 -15.18 0.09
C LEU A 312 28.26 -15.45 -1.42
N ILE A 313 27.23 -16.07 -1.98
CA ILE A 313 27.19 -16.48 -3.37
C ILE A 313 27.15 -15.20 -4.22
N PRO A 314 28.06 -14.99 -5.19
CA PRO A 314 28.15 -13.75 -5.96
C PRO A 314 27.04 -13.67 -7.03
N ILE A 315 25.80 -13.59 -6.56
CA ILE A 315 24.59 -13.39 -7.36
C ILE A 315 23.81 -12.23 -6.73
N ALA A 316 23.11 -11.46 -7.54
CA ALA A 316 22.27 -10.36 -7.07
C ALA A 316 21.08 -10.17 -8.01
N PHE A 317 20.07 -9.45 -7.56
CA PHE A 317 19.02 -8.97 -8.46
C PHE A 317 19.63 -8.05 -9.53
N GLN A 318 19.27 -8.28 -10.79
CA GLN A 318 19.89 -7.61 -11.94
C GLN A 318 19.30 -6.23 -12.22
N ARG A 319 18.22 -5.85 -11.53
CA ARG A 319 17.46 -4.63 -11.78
C ARG A 319 17.11 -3.96 -10.46
N PRO A 320 16.89 -2.63 -10.48
CA PRO A 320 16.36 -1.93 -9.33
C PRO A 320 15.06 -2.58 -8.85
N LEU A 321 15.02 -2.90 -7.56
CA LEU A 321 13.93 -3.65 -6.96
C LEU A 321 13.14 -2.76 -6.00
N SER A 322 11.82 -2.87 -6.05
CA SER A 322 10.92 -2.45 -4.97
C SER A 322 10.74 -3.64 -4.04
N LEU A 323 11.22 -3.53 -2.81
CA LEU A 323 11.18 -4.58 -1.81
C LEU A 323 10.14 -4.26 -0.73
N THR A 324 9.27 -5.21 -0.44
CA THR A 324 8.41 -5.20 0.75
C THR A 324 8.84 -6.35 1.65
N VAL A 325 9.15 -6.08 2.91
CA VAL A 325 9.45 -7.11 3.91
C VAL A 325 8.48 -6.97 5.06
N THR A 326 7.73 -8.04 5.31
CA THR A 326 6.89 -8.19 6.51
C THR A 326 7.51 -9.25 7.40
N SER A 327 7.81 -8.93 8.65
CA SER A 327 8.36 -9.91 9.59
C SER A 327 7.95 -9.65 11.02
N ASP A 328 7.47 -10.70 11.69
CA ASP A 328 6.98 -10.66 13.06
C ASP A 328 8.10 -10.66 14.12
N SER A 329 9.36 -10.89 13.72
CA SER A 329 10.52 -10.75 14.60
C SER A 329 11.84 -10.75 13.82
N ARG A 330 12.87 -10.12 14.38
CA ARG A 330 14.29 -10.15 13.95
C ARG A 330 14.53 -9.61 12.55
N THR A 331 14.03 -8.40 12.34
CA THR A 331 13.93 -7.82 11.01
C THR A 331 15.28 -7.34 10.45
N TYR A 332 16.25 -7.03 11.30
CA TYR A 332 17.61 -6.67 10.85
C TYR A 332 18.37 -7.84 10.24
N ASP A 333 18.20 -9.06 10.76
CA ASP A 333 18.81 -10.26 10.17
C ASP A 333 18.32 -10.44 8.73
N CYS A 334 17.03 -10.18 8.50
CA CYS A 334 16.42 -10.23 7.17
C CYS A 334 17.01 -9.16 6.26
N LEU A 335 17.06 -7.91 6.71
CA LEU A 335 17.63 -6.80 5.94
C LEU A 335 19.11 -6.99 5.64
N GLY A 336 19.89 -7.52 6.59
CA GLY A 336 21.31 -7.81 6.41
C GLY A 336 21.56 -8.84 5.32
N ILE A 337 20.72 -9.86 5.21
CA ILE A 337 20.79 -10.81 4.10
C ILE A 337 20.38 -10.13 2.80
N PHE A 338 19.26 -9.38 2.77
CA PHE A 338 18.82 -8.68 1.56
C PHE A 338 19.85 -7.68 1.04
N ARG A 339 20.55 -6.96 1.93
CA ARG A 339 21.66 -6.07 1.58
C ARG A 339 22.63 -6.74 0.63
N HIS A 340 23.08 -7.96 0.94
CA HIS A 340 24.08 -8.65 0.11
C HIS A 340 23.61 -8.95 -1.32
N TYR A 341 22.32 -9.20 -1.53
CA TYR A 341 21.76 -9.64 -2.82
C TYR A 341 20.98 -8.54 -3.57
N ALA A 342 20.66 -7.43 -2.90
CA ALA A 342 19.74 -6.41 -3.38
C ALA A 342 20.24 -4.97 -3.07
N ASN A 343 21.53 -4.72 -3.31
CA ASN A 343 22.15 -3.41 -3.06
C ASN A 343 21.48 -2.24 -3.83
N ASP A 344 20.88 -2.52 -4.98
CA ASP A 344 20.25 -1.51 -5.87
C ASP A 344 18.73 -1.33 -5.63
N ILE A 345 18.25 -1.62 -4.42
CA ILE A 345 16.85 -1.34 -4.06
C ILE A 345 16.59 0.16 -4.09
N THR A 346 15.47 0.55 -4.71
CA THR A 346 15.04 1.96 -4.80
C THR A 346 13.82 2.28 -3.95
N ALA A 347 13.05 1.26 -3.56
CA ALA A 347 11.90 1.40 -2.67
C ALA A 347 11.87 0.24 -1.67
N LEU A 348 11.75 0.57 -0.40
CA LEU A 348 11.65 -0.37 0.71
C LEU A 348 10.41 -0.07 1.53
N ASP A 349 9.47 -1.01 1.54
CA ASP A 349 8.34 -1.02 2.46
C ASP A 349 8.62 -2.06 3.55
N PHE A 350 8.68 -1.60 4.80
CA PHE A 350 9.15 -2.38 5.92
C PHE A 350 8.06 -2.46 6.99
N CYS A 351 7.45 -3.63 7.13
CA CYS A 351 6.43 -3.89 8.13
C CYS A 351 7.01 -4.80 9.21
N THR A 352 7.13 -4.28 10.43
CA THR A 352 7.76 -5.01 11.52
C THR A 352 7.04 -4.77 12.83
N SER A 353 6.92 -5.82 13.64
CA SER A 353 6.48 -5.72 15.04
C SER A 353 7.63 -5.42 16.00
N HIS A 354 8.85 -5.15 15.49
CA HIS A 354 9.98 -4.76 16.32
C HIS A 354 9.73 -3.42 17.00
N ARG A 355 10.14 -3.35 18.27
CA ARG A 355 10.05 -2.13 19.05
C ARG A 355 10.90 -1.01 18.46
N GLU A 356 12.13 -1.30 18.06
CA GLU A 356 13.08 -0.28 17.59
C GLU A 356 13.54 -0.55 16.16
N VAL A 357 13.45 0.47 15.30
CA VAL A 357 13.92 0.46 13.91
C VAL A 357 15.05 1.49 13.72
N ASP A 358 16.23 1.01 13.37
CA ASP A 358 17.44 1.78 13.18
C ASP A 358 17.52 2.21 11.72
N ILE A 359 17.22 3.49 11.49
CA ILE A 359 17.21 4.08 10.15
C ILE A 359 18.62 4.13 9.58
N SER A 360 19.65 4.33 10.42
CA SER A 360 21.04 4.39 9.95
C SER A 360 21.48 3.07 9.33
N TYR A 361 21.06 1.93 9.92
CA TYR A 361 21.30 0.60 9.37
C TYR A 361 20.61 0.40 8.02
N ILE A 362 19.36 0.86 7.87
CA ILE A 362 18.61 0.74 6.62
C ILE A 362 19.28 1.57 5.51
N LEU A 363 19.55 2.84 5.77
CA LEU A 363 20.17 3.75 4.79
C LEU A 363 21.59 3.31 4.43
N GLY A 364 22.38 2.83 5.41
CA GLY A 364 23.71 2.26 5.15
C GLY A 364 23.67 0.92 4.40
N SER A 365 22.58 0.17 4.51
CA SER A 365 22.39 -1.10 3.80
C SER A 365 21.94 -0.92 2.35
N PHE A 366 21.19 0.14 2.05
CA PHE A 366 20.59 0.36 0.72
C PHE A 366 20.91 1.76 0.18
N PRO A 367 22.15 2.00 -0.31
CA PRO A 367 22.61 3.33 -0.69
C PRO A 367 21.84 3.94 -1.89
N SER A 368 21.16 3.12 -2.69
CA SER A 368 20.35 3.54 -3.83
C SER A 368 18.88 3.84 -3.47
N LEU A 369 18.52 3.75 -2.18
CA LEU A 369 17.13 3.83 -1.72
C LEU A 369 16.55 5.25 -1.89
N GLN A 370 15.43 5.34 -2.59
CA GLN A 370 14.72 6.61 -2.86
C GLN A 370 13.42 6.72 -2.06
N ARG A 371 12.82 5.59 -1.69
CA ARG A 371 11.55 5.54 -0.96
C ARG A 371 11.67 4.57 0.21
N LEU A 372 11.39 5.05 1.41
CA LEU A 372 11.38 4.25 2.62
C LEU A 372 10.02 4.40 3.29
N ARG A 373 9.34 3.28 3.52
CA ARG A 373 8.13 3.22 4.34
C ARG A 373 8.35 2.26 5.48
N ILE A 374 8.11 2.71 6.71
CA ILE A 374 8.22 1.90 7.91
C ILE A 374 6.84 1.85 8.55
N PHE A 375 6.32 0.64 8.74
CA PHE A 375 5.02 0.38 9.35
C PHE A 375 5.18 -0.48 10.60
N GLU A 376 4.29 -0.27 11.57
CA GLU A 376 4.19 -1.05 12.81
C GLU A 376 5.39 -0.97 13.75
N SER A 377 6.31 -0.02 13.56
CA SER A 377 7.41 0.26 14.48
C SER A 377 6.97 1.08 15.70
N ASP A 378 7.46 0.75 16.89
CA ASP A 378 7.20 1.54 18.11
C ASP A 378 8.13 2.77 18.20
N GLU A 379 9.42 2.61 17.91
CA GLU A 379 10.47 3.63 18.04
C GLU A 379 11.46 3.59 16.85
N LEU A 380 12.01 4.75 16.51
CA LEU A 380 13.10 4.89 15.55
C LEU A 380 14.39 5.18 16.31
N VAL A 381 15.52 4.69 15.82
CA VAL A 381 16.86 4.95 16.39
C VAL A 381 17.85 5.31 15.26
N PHE A 382 18.95 5.97 15.60
CA PHE A 382 20.04 6.28 14.68
C PHE A 382 21.41 6.03 15.34
N HIS A 383 22.23 5.13 14.76
CA HIS A 383 23.60 4.87 15.21
C HIS A 383 24.61 5.31 14.14
N ARG A 384 25.56 6.17 14.53
CA ARG A 384 26.57 6.69 13.58
C ARG A 384 27.46 5.61 12.97
N ASP A 385 27.64 4.49 13.65
CA ASP A 385 28.53 3.40 13.21
C ASP A 385 27.97 2.61 12.01
N HIS A 386 26.71 2.80 11.65
CA HIS A 386 26.03 2.02 10.60
C HIS A 386 25.82 2.77 9.28
N CYS A 387 26.16 4.06 9.22
CA CYS A 387 25.99 4.88 8.03
C CYS A 387 27.24 5.73 7.78
N ASP A 388 27.89 5.53 6.63
CA ASP A 388 28.90 6.46 6.15
C ASP A 388 28.23 7.82 5.95
N LEU A 389 28.81 8.89 6.52
CA LEU A 389 28.25 10.26 6.58
C LEU A 389 28.09 10.96 5.20
N SER A 390 28.02 10.20 4.12
CA SER A 390 27.69 10.67 2.78
C SER A 390 26.21 11.00 2.65
N THR A 391 25.88 11.92 1.74
CA THR A 391 24.50 12.28 1.43
C THR A 391 23.77 11.11 0.76
N HIS A 392 22.58 10.78 1.26
CA HIS A 392 21.75 9.69 0.78
C HIS A 392 20.64 10.19 -0.18
N PRO A 393 20.30 9.46 -1.26
CA PRO A 393 19.34 9.90 -2.29
C PRO A 393 17.85 9.77 -1.90
N LEU A 394 17.53 9.63 -0.61
CA LEU A 394 16.16 9.40 -0.16
C LEU A 394 15.27 10.59 -0.53
N GLN A 395 14.12 10.32 -1.16
CA GLN A 395 13.15 11.33 -1.61
C GLN A 395 11.84 11.25 -0.85
N LEU A 396 11.47 10.05 -0.39
CA LEU A 396 10.23 9.78 0.31
C LEU A 396 10.49 8.99 1.59
N LEU A 397 9.96 9.49 2.71
CA LEU A 397 9.95 8.83 4.00
C LEU A 397 8.51 8.78 4.52
N GLU A 398 8.00 7.59 4.77
CA GLU A 398 6.72 7.40 5.46
C GLU A 398 6.95 6.57 6.72
N ILE A 399 6.46 7.04 7.86
CA ILE A 399 6.56 6.35 9.16
C ILE A 399 5.16 6.19 9.73
N GLY A 400 4.61 5.00 9.60
CA GLY A 400 3.33 4.57 10.18
C GLY A 400 3.50 4.00 11.59
N GLN A 401 2.42 4.02 12.39
CA GLN A 401 2.41 3.53 13.77
C GLN A 401 1.87 2.10 13.87
N SER A 402 2.33 1.37 14.90
CA SER A 402 1.68 0.15 15.38
C SER A 402 0.35 0.50 16.08
N GLY A 403 -0.62 -0.42 16.11
CA GLY A 403 -1.86 -0.23 16.88
C GLY A 403 -1.66 -0.14 18.41
N ARG A 404 -0.41 -0.06 18.90
CA ARG A 404 -0.05 -0.06 20.32
C ARG A 404 0.51 1.31 20.73
N VAL A 405 0.13 1.73 21.93
CA VAL A 405 0.52 3.01 22.55
C VAL A 405 1.86 2.83 23.22
N LEU A 406 2.96 3.29 22.61
CA LEU A 406 4.27 3.20 23.24
C LEU A 406 5.18 4.40 22.91
N SER A 407 5.98 4.71 23.95
CA SER A 407 7.12 5.62 24.14
C SER A 407 7.24 6.90 23.31
N LYS A 408 7.67 7.97 23.99
CA LYS A 408 8.02 9.25 23.36
C LYS A 408 9.14 9.03 22.32
N LYS A 409 8.90 9.45 21.08
CA LYS A 409 9.84 9.29 19.95
C LYS A 409 10.87 10.40 19.96
N ASN A 410 12.13 10.08 19.70
CA ASN A 410 13.18 11.10 19.64
C ASN A 410 13.13 11.87 18.30
N GLY A 411 12.75 13.15 18.35
CA GLY A 411 12.74 14.05 17.19
C GLY A 411 14.14 14.35 16.62
N ASP A 412 15.23 14.05 17.35
CA ASP A 412 16.62 14.18 16.86
C ASP A 412 16.83 13.39 15.56
N ILE A 413 16.12 12.28 15.41
CA ILE A 413 16.33 11.35 14.30
C ILE A 413 15.86 11.95 12.99
N LEU A 414 14.74 12.69 12.99
CA LEU A 414 14.25 13.33 11.77
C LEU A 414 15.15 14.49 11.34
N ASP A 415 15.77 15.19 12.30
CA ASP A 415 16.78 16.21 12.00
C ASP A 415 17.99 15.57 11.31
N ILE A 416 18.54 14.51 11.93
CA ILE A 416 19.66 13.73 11.38
C ILE A 416 19.33 13.19 9.99
N VAL A 417 18.15 12.58 9.81
CA VAL A 417 17.72 12.04 8.51
C VAL A 417 17.60 13.15 7.47
N SER A 418 17.06 14.32 7.84
CA SER A 418 16.96 15.45 6.92
C SER A 418 18.35 15.96 6.49
N ALA A 419 19.32 15.98 7.42
CA ALA A 419 20.69 16.38 7.13
C ALA A 419 21.40 15.39 6.20
N LEU A 420 21.17 14.08 6.39
CA LEU A 420 21.71 13.02 5.54
C LEU A 420 21.02 12.93 4.19
N CYS A 421 19.74 13.30 4.11
CA CYS A 421 18.89 13.16 2.92
C CYS A 421 18.43 14.53 2.39
N PRO A 422 19.32 15.36 1.81
CA PRO A 422 18.95 16.68 1.30
C PRO A 422 17.93 16.62 0.15
N SER A 423 17.83 15.47 -0.53
CA SER A 423 16.87 15.19 -1.61
C SER A 423 15.46 14.87 -1.14
N LEU A 424 15.21 14.84 0.18
CA LEU A 424 13.93 14.47 0.75
C LEU A 424 12.85 15.49 0.36
N GLN A 425 11.79 15.01 -0.31
CA GLN A 425 10.69 15.84 -0.85
C GLN A 425 9.33 15.48 -0.27
N HIS A 426 9.17 14.27 0.26
CA HIS A 426 7.91 13.75 0.77
C HIS A 426 8.14 13.13 2.13
N VAL A 427 7.45 13.65 3.14
CA VAL A 427 7.46 13.10 4.50
C VAL A 427 6.03 12.90 4.97
N ASP A 428 5.69 11.68 5.37
CA ASP A 428 4.44 11.38 6.08
C ASP A 428 4.79 10.70 7.40
N ILE A 429 4.39 11.28 8.52
CA ILE A 429 4.70 10.74 9.84
C ILE A 429 3.45 10.70 10.71
N VAL A 430 3.37 9.67 11.54
CA VAL A 430 2.46 9.71 12.69
C VAL A 430 3.06 10.65 13.74
N ALA A 431 2.36 11.74 14.04
CA ALA A 431 2.80 12.88 14.84
C ALA A 431 2.72 12.64 16.37
N ASP A 432 2.43 11.41 16.79
CA ASP A 432 2.33 11.02 18.19
C ASP A 432 3.69 11.09 18.90
N ASP A 433 3.74 11.80 20.04
CA ASP A 433 4.81 11.82 21.05
C ASP A 433 6.25 12.12 20.59
N TRP A 434 6.46 12.85 19.48
CA TRP A 434 7.80 13.34 19.09
C TRP A 434 8.33 14.41 20.06
N ILE A 435 9.45 14.13 20.73
CA ILE A 435 10.18 15.08 21.58
C ILE A 435 11.11 15.93 20.73
N CYS A 436 11.15 17.23 21.02
CA CYS A 436 12.08 18.17 20.39
C CYS A 436 13.56 17.75 20.58
N PRO A 437 14.40 17.86 19.54
CA PRO A 437 15.84 17.74 19.68
C PRO A 437 16.43 18.64 20.77
N ALA A 438 17.26 18.11 21.67
CA ALA A 438 17.84 18.88 22.78
C ALA A 438 18.66 20.09 22.29
N ALA A 439 19.39 19.91 21.18
CA ALA A 439 20.16 20.99 20.55
C ALA A 439 19.28 22.08 19.92
N LEU A 440 18.06 21.74 19.47
CA LEU A 440 17.09 22.72 18.97
C LEU A 440 16.37 23.42 20.12
N MET A 441 16.11 22.73 21.24
CA MET A 441 15.60 23.33 22.48
C MET A 441 16.53 24.44 22.97
N ASP A 442 17.84 24.15 23.03
CA ASP A 442 18.86 25.11 23.47
C ASP A 442 19.00 26.31 22.52
N ARG A 443 18.83 26.09 21.21
CA ARG A 443 18.98 27.12 20.17
C ARG A 443 17.75 27.99 20.00
N THR A 444 16.56 27.43 20.17
CA THR A 444 15.31 28.16 19.88
C THR A 444 14.80 28.99 21.04
N ARG A 445 15.19 28.69 22.30
CA ARG A 445 14.62 29.28 23.52
C ARG A 445 13.07 29.29 23.57
N LEU A 446 12.40 28.62 22.64
CA LEU A 446 10.95 28.57 22.40
C LEU A 446 10.21 27.65 23.38
N LEU A 447 10.97 26.97 24.25
CA LEU A 447 10.51 25.89 25.13
C LEU A 447 11.14 26.02 26.52
N GLY A 448 11.68 27.20 26.87
CA GLY A 448 12.37 27.44 28.15
C GLY A 448 11.52 27.15 29.38
N HIS A 449 10.20 27.02 29.21
CA HIS A 449 9.24 26.64 30.25
C HIS A 449 8.38 25.41 29.93
N THR A 450 8.61 24.62 28.88
CA THR A 450 7.86 23.35 28.73
C THR A 450 8.19 22.31 29.80
N ALA A 451 9.31 22.48 30.52
CA ALA A 451 9.60 21.77 31.76
C ALA A 451 8.60 22.07 32.89
N THR A 452 7.70 23.05 32.74
CA THR A 452 6.62 23.36 33.71
C THR A 452 5.23 22.92 33.26
N PHE A 453 5.07 22.29 32.08
CA PHE A 453 3.83 21.59 31.71
C PHE A 453 3.70 20.23 32.40
N ASP A 454 4.48 19.99 33.46
CA ASP A 454 4.22 18.93 34.41
C ASP A 454 2.87 19.21 35.09
N ILE A 455 1.87 18.48 34.59
CA ILE A 455 0.72 17.88 35.28
C ILE A 455 -0.66 18.23 34.66
N GLU A 456 -0.88 19.37 34.00
CA GLU A 456 -2.21 19.72 33.40
C GLU A 456 -2.20 20.54 32.07
N GLY A 457 -1.08 20.62 31.33
CA GLY A 457 -0.95 21.43 30.09
C GLY A 457 -1.25 20.73 28.76
N PRO A 458 -1.33 21.47 27.62
CA PRO A 458 -1.44 20.88 26.29
C PRO A 458 -0.17 20.09 25.92
N LEU A 459 -0.33 18.92 25.28
CA LEU A 459 0.79 18.11 24.81
C LEU A 459 1.57 18.89 23.73
N THR A 460 2.90 18.99 23.86
CA THR A 460 3.73 19.66 22.86
C THR A 460 4.49 18.63 22.04
N HIS A 461 4.33 18.67 20.72
CA HIS A 461 5.04 17.82 19.77
C HIS A 461 5.94 18.68 18.92
N THR A 462 7.23 18.34 18.85
CA THR A 462 8.16 19.12 18.03
C THR A 462 8.97 18.20 17.15
N THR A 463 8.97 18.49 15.84
CA THR A 463 9.67 17.72 14.82
C THR A 463 10.55 18.66 13.99
N ALA A 464 11.73 18.20 13.58
CA ALA A 464 12.67 18.99 12.79
C ALA A 464 13.08 18.26 11.51
N ILE A 465 12.93 18.96 10.38
CA ILE A 465 13.34 18.57 9.03
C ILE A 465 13.96 19.81 8.32
N PRO A 466 14.94 20.50 8.94
CA PRO A 466 15.39 21.83 8.51
C PRO A 466 16.26 21.80 7.24
N HIS A 467 16.75 20.62 6.83
CA HIS A 467 17.70 20.46 5.73
C HIS A 467 17.07 20.05 4.40
N SER A 468 15.74 19.87 4.36
CA SER A 468 15.04 19.34 3.19
C SER A 468 13.99 20.32 2.64
N ASN A 469 13.91 20.42 1.31
CA ASN A 469 12.90 21.21 0.61
C ASN A 469 11.65 20.38 0.32
N LEU A 470 10.76 20.31 1.31
CA LEU A 470 9.58 19.45 1.25
C LEU A 470 8.57 19.95 0.21
N SER A 471 8.15 19.03 -0.67
CA SER A 471 6.98 19.22 -1.54
C SER A 471 5.68 18.81 -0.84
N TYR A 472 5.76 17.84 0.06
CA TYR A 472 4.64 17.30 0.83
C TYR A 472 5.06 17.02 2.27
N LEU A 473 4.19 17.41 3.20
CA LEU A 473 4.26 17.05 4.61
C LEU A 473 2.89 16.51 5.05
N GLY A 474 2.86 15.24 5.44
CA GLY A 474 1.71 14.55 6.02
C GLY A 474 1.92 14.35 7.52
N LEU A 475 0.91 14.70 8.31
CA LEU A 475 0.87 14.41 9.76
C LEU A 475 -0.37 13.57 10.07
N SER A 476 -0.15 12.43 10.70
CA SER A 476 -1.20 11.50 11.08
C SER A 476 -1.29 11.42 12.61
N TYR A 477 -2.49 11.45 13.20
CA TYR A 477 -2.69 11.31 14.66
C TYR A 477 -3.46 10.03 14.99
N SER A 478 -3.07 9.32 16.05
CA SER A 478 -3.85 8.17 16.54
C SER A 478 -5.18 8.58 17.18
N GLN A 479 -6.12 7.63 17.26
CA GLN A 479 -7.45 7.84 17.87
C GLN A 479 -7.42 8.20 19.35
N GLN A 480 -6.27 8.02 20.03
CA GLN A 480 -6.14 8.28 21.45
C GLN A 480 -5.94 9.75 21.78
N TYR A 481 -5.52 10.54 20.80
CA TYR A 481 -5.68 11.98 20.87
C TYR A 481 -7.17 12.26 20.89
N ASN A 482 -7.68 12.80 22.00
CA ASN A 482 -9.07 13.22 22.05
C ASN A 482 -9.23 14.42 21.10
N LEU A 483 -9.55 14.12 19.85
CA LEU A 483 -9.76 15.10 18.79
C LEU A 483 -11.01 15.96 19.04
N GLU A 484 -11.79 15.72 20.10
CA GLU A 484 -12.83 16.64 20.59
C GLU A 484 -12.23 17.96 21.08
N LYS A 485 -10.93 18.01 21.36
CA LYS A 485 -10.22 19.23 21.76
C LYS A 485 -9.38 19.80 20.58
N PRO A 486 -9.33 21.14 20.42
CA PRO A 486 -8.52 21.79 19.38
C PRO A 486 -7.02 21.44 19.45
N ILE A 487 -6.37 21.37 18.29
CA ILE A 487 -4.92 21.18 18.12
C ILE A 487 -4.38 22.36 17.32
N LEU A 488 -3.26 22.94 17.76
CA LEU A 488 -2.53 23.98 17.04
C LEU A 488 -1.36 23.37 16.28
N PHE A 489 -1.23 23.72 15.01
CA PHE A 489 -0.14 23.33 14.13
C PHE A 489 0.65 24.56 13.74
N VAL A 490 1.97 24.53 13.96
CA VAL A 490 2.88 25.61 13.59
C VAL A 490 3.98 25.03 12.70
N LEU A 491 4.13 25.60 11.51
CA LEU A 491 5.28 25.33 10.65
C LEU A 491 6.21 26.53 10.69
N ALA A 492 7.46 26.29 11.06
CA ALA A 492 8.50 27.30 11.18
C ALA A 492 9.79 26.88 10.45
N SER A 493 10.69 27.82 10.20
CA SER A 493 12.07 27.56 9.77
C SER A 493 13.08 28.07 10.77
N LEU A 494 14.26 27.44 10.74
CA LEU A 494 15.45 27.88 11.44
C LEU A 494 16.40 28.53 10.43
N SER A 495 16.98 29.67 10.80
CA SER A 495 17.98 30.35 9.98
C SER A 495 19.19 29.43 9.72
N SER A 496 19.61 29.32 8.45
CA SER A 496 20.72 28.45 8.03
C SER A 496 22.03 28.76 8.74
N VAL A 497 22.70 27.71 9.23
CA VAL A 497 24.02 27.67 9.92
C VAL A 497 25.16 28.30 9.10
N THR A 498 24.95 28.60 7.81
CA THR A 498 26.00 29.08 6.90
C THR A 498 26.33 30.58 7.03
N LYS A 499 25.59 31.34 7.84
CA LYS A 499 25.87 32.76 8.10
C LYS A 499 26.27 32.94 9.56
N ALA A 500 27.30 33.75 9.80
CA ALA A 500 27.83 34.08 11.12
C ALA A 500 26.71 34.38 12.14
N PRO A 501 26.88 34.03 13.42
CA PRO A 501 25.82 33.98 14.41
C PRO A 501 25.32 35.39 14.77
N THR A 502 24.44 35.93 13.95
CA THR A 502 23.65 37.12 14.28
C THR A 502 22.26 36.64 14.66
N LYS A 503 22.05 36.32 15.95
CA LYS A 503 20.76 35.94 16.58
C LYS A 503 19.90 35.03 15.70
N ASP A 504 20.01 33.71 15.86
CA ASP A 504 19.19 32.72 15.15
C ASP A 504 17.70 33.09 15.20
N LYS A 505 17.18 33.67 14.10
CA LYS A 505 15.76 34.04 14.01
C LYS A 505 15.00 32.82 13.51
N THR A 506 14.13 32.27 14.35
CA THR A 506 13.07 31.34 13.92
C THR A 506 12.01 32.15 13.17
N VAL A 507 11.62 31.69 11.98
CA VAL A 507 10.57 32.33 11.17
C VAL A 507 9.36 31.41 11.11
N ILE A 508 8.20 31.87 11.59
CA ILE A 508 6.94 31.13 11.44
C ILE A 508 6.45 31.31 10.01
N HIS A 509 6.31 30.22 9.26
CA HIS A 509 5.82 30.25 7.89
C HIS A 509 4.30 30.23 7.83
N ARG A 510 3.67 29.37 8.61
CA ARG A 510 2.22 29.19 8.62
C ARG A 510 1.77 28.43 9.84
N ALA A 511 0.56 28.71 10.30
CA ALA A 511 -0.11 27.94 11.33
C ALA A 511 -1.52 27.51 10.89
N TRP A 512 -2.01 26.43 11.49
CA TRP A 512 -3.35 25.90 11.31
C TRP A 512 -3.91 25.45 12.66
N PHE A 513 -5.23 25.40 12.78
CA PHE A 513 -5.86 24.82 13.96
C PHE A 513 -7.01 23.90 13.58
N THR A 514 -7.30 22.94 14.45
CA THR A 514 -8.50 22.11 14.36
C THR A 514 -9.58 22.64 15.29
N ARG A 515 -10.83 22.56 14.84
CA ARG A 515 -11.98 22.66 15.76
C ARG A 515 -12.26 21.26 16.26
N GLY A 516 -12.49 21.11 17.57
CA GLY A 516 -12.82 19.82 18.18
C GLY A 516 -13.88 19.05 17.38
N ILE A 517 -13.65 17.76 17.14
CA ILE A 517 -14.52 16.89 16.37
C ILE A 517 -15.54 16.27 17.31
N SER A 518 -16.83 16.48 17.09
CA SER A 518 -17.85 15.56 17.58
C SER A 518 -17.94 14.36 16.62
N ASN A 519 -18.26 13.17 17.11
CA ASN A 519 -18.21 11.86 16.42
C ASN A 519 -18.88 11.74 15.02
N SER A 520 -19.46 12.81 14.47
CA SER A 520 -20.14 12.86 13.17
C SER A 520 -19.56 13.86 12.16
N GLN A 521 -18.52 14.64 12.48
CA GLN A 521 -17.94 15.62 11.54
C GLN A 521 -16.54 15.22 11.03
N PRO A 522 -16.23 15.49 9.74
CA PRO A 522 -14.89 15.26 9.21
C PRO A 522 -13.88 16.24 9.83
N PHE A 523 -12.65 15.76 10.06
CA PHE A 523 -11.50 16.56 10.48
C PHE A 523 -11.31 17.74 9.52
N LYS A 524 -11.36 18.98 10.03
CA LYS A 524 -11.18 20.21 9.23
C LYS A 524 -10.04 21.04 9.81
N LEU A 525 -9.06 21.33 8.96
CA LEU A 525 -8.03 22.33 9.22
C LEU A 525 -8.56 23.71 8.83
N HIS A 526 -8.49 24.66 9.75
CA HIS A 526 -8.78 26.05 9.45
C HIS A 526 -7.47 26.81 9.26
N PRO A 527 -7.26 27.46 8.10
CA PRO A 527 -6.11 28.32 7.90
C PRO A 527 -6.19 29.53 8.84
N TRP A 528 -5.03 29.94 9.34
CA TRP A 528 -4.84 31.10 10.21
C TRP A 528 -5.16 32.43 9.52
N ILE A 529 -6.41 32.80 9.21
CA ILE A 529 -6.68 34.17 8.69
C ILE A 529 -8.11 34.72 8.96
N THR A 530 -9.07 33.98 9.54
CA THR A 530 -10.42 34.57 9.75
C THR A 530 -11.13 34.06 11.00
N ASN A 531 -11.46 34.98 11.91
CA ASN A 531 -12.16 34.77 13.20
C ASN A 531 -11.37 33.95 14.25
N MET A 532 -10.08 34.22 14.43
CA MET A 532 -9.32 33.66 15.55
C MET A 532 -9.48 34.49 16.82
N PRO A 533 -9.43 33.88 18.02
CA PRO A 533 -9.31 34.62 19.29
C PRO A 533 -8.04 35.49 19.28
N ALA A 534 -8.15 36.74 19.71
CA ALA A 534 -7.03 37.71 19.75
C ALA A 534 -5.78 37.19 20.50
N SER A 535 -5.96 36.28 21.47
CA SER A 535 -4.88 35.63 22.21
C SER A 535 -3.99 34.73 21.34
N ILE A 536 -4.55 34.15 20.28
CA ILE A 536 -3.83 33.32 19.31
C ILE A 536 -3.21 34.21 18.23
N GLU A 537 -3.90 35.26 17.79
CA GLU A 537 -3.39 36.26 16.84
C GLU A 537 -2.11 36.97 17.34
N ALA A 538 -2.03 37.24 18.65
CA ALA A 538 -0.86 37.80 19.32
C ALA A 538 0.41 36.91 19.26
N LEU A 539 0.31 35.62 18.92
CA LEU A 539 1.46 34.74 18.72
C LEU A 539 2.23 35.05 17.43
N CYS A 540 1.61 35.70 16.44
CA CYS A 540 2.22 35.93 15.12
C CYS A 540 3.09 37.18 15.04
N ASP A 541 2.85 38.18 15.88
CA ASP A 541 3.58 39.46 15.87
C ASP A 541 4.73 39.48 16.88
N LYS A 542 4.89 38.40 17.64
CA LYS A 542 5.84 38.28 18.73
C LYS A 542 7.06 37.48 18.31
N GLU A 543 8.24 37.94 18.71
CA GLU A 543 9.47 37.20 18.44
C GLU A 543 9.43 35.83 19.16
N PRO A 544 10.13 34.79 18.66
CA PRO A 544 10.04 33.42 19.18
C PRO A 544 10.29 33.26 20.70
N HIS A 545 11.00 34.19 21.31
CA HIS A 545 11.29 34.21 22.75
C HIS A 545 10.15 34.79 23.59
N GLU A 546 9.13 35.37 22.97
CA GLU A 546 7.91 35.89 23.59
C GLU A 546 6.71 34.93 23.42
N LEU A 547 6.89 33.84 22.65
CA LEU A 547 5.90 32.77 22.52
C LEU A 547 5.62 32.12 23.88
N ASP A 548 6.62 32.00 24.75
CA ASP A 548 6.50 31.40 26.09
C ASP A 548 5.51 32.15 26.99
N ALA A 549 5.59 33.49 27.01
CA ALA A 549 4.67 34.33 27.78
C ALA A 549 3.25 34.30 27.19
N CYS A 550 3.13 34.29 25.87
CA CYS A 550 1.84 34.21 25.19
C CYS A 550 1.17 32.84 25.33
N MET A 551 1.94 31.75 25.33
CA MET A 551 1.45 30.39 25.59
C MET A 551 0.91 30.27 27.03
N ALA A 552 1.57 30.90 28.01
CA ALA A 552 1.07 31.00 29.38
C ALA A 552 -0.24 31.82 29.46
N ASP A 553 -0.33 32.94 28.75
CA ASP A 553 -1.56 33.75 28.66
C ASP A 553 -2.71 33.04 27.90
N LEU A 554 -2.38 32.20 26.92
CA LEU A 554 -3.33 31.32 26.22
C LEU A 554 -3.93 30.26 27.14
N VAL A 555 -3.11 29.67 28.02
CA VAL A 555 -3.55 28.76 29.08
C VAL A 555 -4.36 29.49 30.16
N ALA A 556 -4.21 30.81 30.30
CA ALA A 556 -5.04 31.62 31.20
C ALA A 556 -6.40 32.04 30.59
N GLY A 557 -6.52 32.15 29.25
CA GLY A 557 -7.72 32.56 28.51
C GLY A 557 -8.68 31.42 28.09
N PRO A 558 -9.66 31.66 27.17
CA PRO A 558 -10.63 30.65 26.70
C PRO A 558 -10.00 29.51 25.87
N VAL A 559 -8.66 29.45 25.82
CA VAL A 559 -7.85 28.45 25.12
C VAL A 559 -7.33 27.35 26.08
N LYS A 560 -7.79 27.34 27.35
CA LYS A 560 -7.70 26.20 28.29
C LYS A 560 -8.15 24.84 27.74
N SER A 561 -8.77 24.82 26.55
CA SER A 561 -9.26 23.62 25.88
C SER A 561 -8.32 23.03 24.81
N LEU A 562 -7.14 23.62 24.51
CA LEU A 562 -6.19 23.00 23.56
C LEU A 562 -5.75 21.63 24.06
N HIS A 563 -5.82 20.63 23.18
CA HIS A 563 -5.29 19.31 23.46
C HIS A 563 -3.77 19.28 23.31
N SER A 564 -3.28 19.85 22.20
CA SER A 564 -1.87 19.79 21.84
C SER A 564 -1.43 20.94 20.92
N VAL A 565 -0.12 21.19 20.91
CA VAL A 565 0.58 22.07 19.99
C VAL A 565 1.64 21.27 19.26
N SER A 566 1.58 21.22 17.93
CA SER A 566 2.54 20.55 17.07
C SER A 566 3.35 21.58 16.28
N ILE A 567 4.66 21.61 16.51
CA ILE A 567 5.61 22.49 15.85
C ILE A 567 6.48 21.66 14.91
N VAL A 568 6.49 22.01 13.62
CA VAL A 568 7.37 21.38 12.64
C VAL A 568 8.35 22.43 12.11
N PHE A 569 9.65 22.20 12.34
CA PHE A 569 10.72 22.99 11.76
C PHE A 569 11.08 22.45 10.38
N ALA A 570 10.85 23.20 9.31
CA ALA A 570 11.20 22.84 7.94
C ALA A 570 11.98 23.99 7.29
N HIS A 571 12.78 23.70 6.25
CA HIS A 571 13.51 24.75 5.53
C HIS A 571 12.59 25.82 4.92
N SER A 572 11.43 25.40 4.43
CA SER A 572 10.46 26.24 3.75
C SER A 572 9.04 25.66 3.86
N LEU A 573 8.03 26.45 3.48
CA LEU A 573 6.63 26.01 3.44
C LEU A 573 6.43 24.92 2.37
N PRO A 574 5.91 23.72 2.72
CA PRO A 574 5.66 22.68 1.73
C PRO A 574 4.52 23.08 0.79
N LYS A 575 4.57 22.59 -0.46
CA LYS A 575 3.51 22.82 -1.45
C LYS A 575 2.18 22.19 -1.03
N ARG A 576 2.25 21.06 -0.32
CA ARG A 576 1.11 20.33 0.21
C ARG A 576 1.33 20.03 1.69
N PHE A 577 0.36 20.40 2.51
CA PHE A 577 0.29 20.05 3.92
C PHE A 577 -1.00 19.28 4.15
N PHE A 578 -0.90 18.07 4.70
CA PHE A 578 -2.02 17.19 4.93
C PHE A 578 -2.01 16.72 6.38
N VAL A 579 -3.17 16.71 7.01
CA VAL A 579 -3.34 16.19 8.37
C VAL A 579 -4.54 15.24 8.37
N GLN A 580 -4.35 14.06 8.95
CA GLN A 580 -5.41 13.06 9.08
C GLN A 580 -5.46 12.45 10.48
N SER A 581 -6.64 11.99 10.86
CA SER A 581 -6.81 11.06 11.97
C SER A 581 -6.73 9.64 11.42
N VAL A 582 -5.88 8.80 12.02
CA VAL A 582 -5.79 7.38 11.66
C VAL A 582 -6.94 6.65 12.34
N ASN A 583 -7.99 6.33 11.60
CA ASN A 583 -8.95 5.32 12.03
C ASN A 583 -8.31 3.95 11.84
N VAL A 584 -7.59 3.46 12.84
CA VAL A 584 -7.17 2.07 12.86
C VAL A 584 -8.44 1.23 13.09
N PRO A 585 -8.84 0.33 12.18
CA PRO A 585 -9.86 -0.64 12.50
C PRO A 585 -9.34 -1.49 13.68
N LEU A 586 -9.97 -1.35 14.84
CA LEU A 586 -9.81 -2.30 15.94
C LEU A 586 -10.24 -3.66 15.39
N HIS A 587 -9.27 -4.56 15.20
CA HIS A 587 -9.51 -5.96 14.86
C HIS A 587 -9.82 -6.77 16.12
#